data_AF-A0A377Z6N1-F1
#
_entry.id   AF-A0A377Z6N1-F1
#
_cell.length_a   1.000
_cell.length_b   1.000
_cell.length_c   1.000
_cell.angle_alpha   90.00
_cell.angle_beta   90.00
_cell.angle_gamma   90.00
#
_symmetry.space_group_name_H-M   'P 1'
#
loop_
_entity.id
_entity.type
_entity.pdbx_description
1 polymer ?
#
loop_
_entity_poly.entity_id
_entity_poly.type
_entity_poly.pdbx_seq_one_letter_code
_entity_poly.pdbx_strand_id
1 'polypeptide(L)' 'MVSGEAVSASDEHSGELFWQWLSTGLSSGDIPINTVEARVHLVAGFAFITVPGIFYLYLKQTGLAGDQREAL' A
#
# COMPACT_ATOMS: atom_id res chain seq x y z
N MET A 1 4.85 -35.35 4.85
CA MET A 1 5.82 -34.24 4.86
C MET A 1 5.42 -33.32 3.72
N VAL A 2 4.61 -32.30 4.01
CA VAL A 2 4.30 -31.25 3.02
C VAL A 2 5.39 -30.21 3.20
N SER A 3 6.26 -30.09 2.20
CA SER A 3 7.28 -29.04 2.15
C SER A 3 6.56 -27.70 2.18
N GLY A 4 6.73 -26.96 3.28
CA GLY A 4 6.33 -25.57 3.34
C GLY A 4 7.22 -24.83 2.34
N GLU A 5 6.62 -24.33 1.27
CA GLU A 5 7.22 -23.30 0.44
C GLU A 5 7.64 -22.17 1.38
N ALA A 6 8.93 -21.85 1.43
CA ALA A 6 9.40 -20.73 2.23
C ALA A 6 8.78 -19.47 1.63
N VAL A 7 7.75 -18.93 2.30
CA VAL A 7 7.29 -17.58 2.02
C VAL A 7 8.54 -16.72 2.16
N SER A 8 8.94 -16.05 1.08
CA SER A 8 10.07 -15.12 1.15
C SER A 8 9.80 -14.18 2.32
N ALA A 9 10.76 -13.97 3.22
CA ALA A 9 10.59 -13.10 4.38
C ALA A 9 10.14 -11.65 4.02
N SER A 10 10.19 -11.30 2.72
CA SER A 10 9.61 -10.09 2.14
C SER A 10 8.07 -10.05 2.20
N ASP A 11 7.38 -11.19 2.14
CA ASP A 11 5.91 -11.25 2.09
C ASP A 11 5.27 -11.21 3.49
N GLU A 12 5.96 -11.74 4.51
CA GLU A 12 5.45 -11.79 5.89
C GLU A 12 5.20 -10.40 6.50
N HIS A 13 5.78 -9.34 5.93
CA HIS A 13 5.64 -7.96 6.41
C HIS A 13 5.03 -7.01 5.39
N SER A 14 4.50 -7.52 4.26
CA SER A 14 3.95 -6.70 3.19
C SER A 14 2.78 -5.82 3.66
N GLY A 15 1.92 -6.36 4.54
CA GLY A 15 0.82 -5.64 5.19
C GLY A 15 1.33 -4.53 6.12
N GLU A 16 2.24 -4.84 7.03
CA GLU A 16 2.88 -3.88 7.94
C GLU A 16 3.59 -2.75 7.18
N LEU A 17 4.35 -3.07 6.12
CA LEU A 17 5.04 -2.08 5.31
C LEU A 17 4.07 -1.15 4.59
N PHE A 18 2.97 -1.69 4.04
CA PHE A 18 1.89 -0.89 3.47
C PHE A 18 1.26 0.02 4.53
N TRP A 19 0.94 -0.52 5.70
CA TRP A 19 0.31 0.24 6.79
C TRP A 19 1.22 1.35 7.32
N GLN A 20 2.51 1.07 7.50
CA GLN A 20 3.50 2.05 7.93
C GLN A 20 3.64 3.17 6.89
N TRP A 21 3.72 2.83 5.60
CA TRP A 21 3.74 3.82 4.51
C TRP A 21 2.47 4.69 4.54
N LEU A 22 1.30 4.08 4.66
CA LEU A 22 0.02 4.78 4.66
C LEU A 22 -0.08 5.75 5.85
N SER A 23 0.20 5.27 7.05
CA SER A 23 0.15 6.07 8.28
C SER A 23 1.14 7.24 8.24
N THR A 24 2.38 6.96 7.82
CA THR A 24 3.43 7.98 7.73
C THR A 24 3.08 9.02 6.67
N GLY A 25 2.67 8.57 5.46
CA GLY A 25 2.34 9.46 4.34
C GLY A 25 1.10 10.32 4.59
N LEU A 26 0.11 9.82 5.34
CA LEU A 26 -1.02 10.64 5.77
C LEU A 26 -0.62 11.66 6.85
N SER A 27 0.28 11.28 7.76
CA SER A 27 0.73 12.17 8.83
C SER A 27 1.68 13.27 8.34
N SER A 28 2.50 12.99 7.32
CA SER A 28 3.41 13.96 6.71
C SER A 28 2.75 14.86 5.66
N GLY A 29 1.59 14.45 5.13
CA GLY A 29 0.92 15.13 4.02
C GLY A 29 1.41 14.71 2.62
N ASP A 30 2.25 13.67 2.53
CA ASP A 30 2.75 13.13 1.25
C ASP A 30 1.67 12.36 0.47
N ILE A 31 0.63 11.88 1.16
CA ILE A 31 -0.54 11.24 0.55
C ILE A 31 -1.67 12.28 0.48
N PRO A 32 -2.10 12.71 -0.73
CA PRO A 32 -3.22 13.62 -0.88
C PRO A 32 -4.52 13.03 -0.33
N ILE A 33 -5.25 13.84 0.44
CA ILE A 33 -6.58 13.51 0.96
C ILE A 33 -7.63 14.48 0.45
N ASN A 34 -8.88 14.02 0.33
CA ASN A 34 -10.05 14.87 0.05
C ASN A 34 -9.97 15.72 -1.24
N THR A 35 -9.12 15.36 -2.19
CA THR A 35 -9.15 15.88 -3.56
C THR A 35 -9.92 14.93 -4.46
N VAL A 36 -10.31 15.39 -5.66
CA VAL A 36 -11.03 14.56 -6.65
C VAL A 36 -10.21 13.33 -7.04
N GLU A 37 -8.89 13.46 -7.09
CA GLU A 37 -7.94 12.42 -7.46
C GLU A 37 -7.29 11.75 -6.25
N ALA A 38 -7.75 12.00 -5.02
CA ALA A 38 -7.21 11.35 -3.83
C ALA A 38 -7.49 9.84 -3.83
N ARG A 39 -6.72 9.10 -3.03
CA ARG A 39 -6.97 7.67 -2.76
C ARG A 39 -7.46 7.42 -1.33
N VAL A 40 -7.46 8.48 -0.52
CA VAL A 40 -7.93 8.49 0.86
C VAL A 40 -8.86 9.69 1.03
N HIS A 41 -10.05 9.44 1.58
CA HIS A 41 -11.01 10.48 1.92
C HIS A 41 -11.36 10.36 3.40
N LEU A 42 -11.29 11.48 4.13
CA LEU A 42 -11.68 11.53 5.53
C LEU A 42 -13.12 12.03 5.63
N VAL A 43 -14.03 11.18 6.09
CA VAL A 43 -15.47 11.47 6.17
C VAL A 43 -16.01 11.02 7.53
N ALA A 44 -16.60 11.95 8.29
CA ALA A 44 -17.23 11.69 9.58
C ALA A 44 -16.34 10.92 10.59
N GLY A 45 -15.02 11.18 10.60
CA GLY A 45 -14.07 10.50 11.48
C GLY A 45 -13.53 9.17 10.97
N PHE A 46 -13.92 8.74 9.77
CA PHE A 46 -13.43 7.52 9.12
C PHE A 46 -12.55 7.84 7.92
N ALA A 47 -11.58 6.95 7.65
CA ALA A 47 -10.78 6.98 6.44
C ALA A 47 -11.34 6.01 5.40
N PHE A 48 -11.82 6.55 4.29
CA PHE A 48 -12.23 5.79 3.11
C PHE A 48 -11.03 5.63 2.19
N ILE A 49 -10.61 4.39 1.98
CA ILE A 49 -9.45 4.06 1.16
C ILE A 49 -9.94 3.41 -0.13
N THR A 50 -9.64 4.03 -1.28
CA THR A 50 -10.11 3.53 -2.58
C THR A 50 -9.21 2.41 -3.09
N VAL A 51 -9.80 1.25 -3.38
CA VAL A 51 -9.12 0.13 -4.05
C VAL A 51 -9.56 0.02 -5.52
N PRO A 52 -8.67 -0.38 -6.45
CA PRO A 52 -7.27 -0.75 -6.23
C PRO A 52 -6.31 0.44 -6.10
N GLY A 53 -6.82 1.67 -6.23
CA GLY A 53 -6.00 2.86 -6.45
C GLY A 53 -4.95 3.17 -5.36
N ILE A 54 -5.23 2.86 -4.09
CA ILE A 54 -4.25 3.05 -3.00
C ILE A 54 -3.03 2.13 -3.15
N PHE A 55 -3.23 0.90 -3.62
CA PHE A 55 -2.16 -0.08 -3.79
C PHE A 55 -1.28 0.29 -4.97
N TYR A 56 -1.86 0.80 -6.06
CA TYR A 56 -1.08 1.35 -7.16
C TYR A 56 -0.25 2.55 -6.74
N LEU A 57 -0.78 3.42 -5.87
CA LEU A 57 -0.02 4.54 -5.32
C LEU A 57 1.15 4.04 -4.45
N TYR A 58 0.90 3.09 -3.55
CA TYR A 58 1.94 2.45 -2.73
C TYR A 58 3.05 1.88 -3.60
N LEU A 59 2.72 0.99 -4.54
CA LEU A 59 3.69 0.35 -5.43
C LEU A 59 4.46 1.35 -6.30
N LYS A 60 3.87 2.49 -6.64
CA LYS A 60 4.54 3.56 -7.38
C LYS A 60 5.55 4.31 -6.51
N GLN A 61 5.22 4.58 -5.25
CA GLN A 61 6.05 5.39 -4.35
C GLN A 61 7.15 4.60 -3.65
N THR A 62 6.92 3.31 -3.34
CA THR A 62 7.94 2.47 -2.68
C THR A 62 8.95 1.88 -3.65
N GLY A 63 8.79 2.11 -4.96
CA GLY A 63 9.77 1.68 -5.93
C GLY A 63 9.96 0.16 -6.01
N LEU A 64 8.95 -0.63 -5.62
CA LEU A 64 8.88 -2.04 -6.01
C LEU A 64 8.96 -2.07 -7.54
N ALA A 65 10.14 -2.42 -8.05
CA ALA A 65 10.51 -2.33 -9.45
C ALA A 65 9.45 -3.04 -10.29
N GLY A 66 9.13 -2.45 -11.45
CA GLY A 66 8.11 -2.99 -12.37
C GLY A 66 8.36 -4.44 -12.78
N ASP A 67 9.58 -4.93 -12.58
CA ASP A 67 10.11 -6.26 -12.82
C ASP A 67 9.34 -7.35 -12.03
N GLN A 68 8.74 -7.01 -10.88
CA GLN A 68 7.94 -7.96 -10.09
C GLN A 68 6.45 -7.98 -10.49
N ARG A 69 6.03 -7.10 -11.41
CA ARG A 69 4.65 -7.07 -11.93
C ARG A 69 4.37 -8.08 -13.05
N GLU A 70 5.40 -8.65 -13.68
CA GLU A 70 5.26 -9.66 -14.75
C GLU A 70 5.14 -11.11 -14.23
N ALA A 71 5.25 -11.33 -12.91
CA ALA A 71 5.24 -12.66 -12.30
C ALA A 71 3.96 -13.00 -11.48
N LEU A 72 2.91 -12.18 -11.59
CA LEU A 72 1.57 -12.44 -11.03
C LEU A 72 0.52 -12.49 -12.15
#